data_AF-A0A317U9K9-F1
#
_entry.id   AF-A0A317U9K9-F1
#
_cell.length_a   1.000
_cell.length_b   1.000
_cell.length_c   1.000
_cell.angle_alpha   90.00
_cell.angle_beta   90.00
_cell.angle_gamma   90.00
#
_symmetry.space_group_name_H-M   'P 1'
#
loop_
_entity.id
_entity.type
_entity.pdbx_description
1 polymer ?
#
loop_
_entity_poly.entity_id
_entity_poly.type
_entity_poly.pdbx_seq_one_letter_code
_entity_poly.pdbx_strand_id
1 'polypeptide(L)'
;MANTVKLQGIAGHQEGTPTKNLKIGDVIVWNFGYKSEVVEINPSKTGKTITFMLKSFENGEIKPRKMGADRLVVVESREPEKPKNEIDRAISERKNTYFGVYSDVGTALEKFTTEELAEYYLKRFGDGGLRYFLEQQIIAAEIAKEKAY
;
A
#
# COMPACT_ATOMS: atom_id res chain seq x y z
N MET A 1 -14.68 28.09 4.77
CA MET A 1 -13.38 28.54 5.33
C MET A 1 -12.31 27.78 4.57
N ALA A 2 -11.32 28.48 4.00
CA ALA A 2 -10.25 27.82 3.27
C ALA A 2 -9.39 27.03 4.27
N ASN A 3 -9.32 25.70 4.13
CA ASN A 3 -8.50 24.82 4.97
C ASN A 3 -7.04 24.92 4.54
N THR A 4 -6.47 26.11 4.55
CA THR A 4 -5.11 26.35 4.07
C THR A 4 -4.17 26.70 5.21
N VAL A 5 -2.98 26.10 5.21
CA VAL A 5 -1.93 26.34 6.21
C VAL A 5 -0.77 27.05 5.53
N LYS A 6 -0.30 28.14 6.15
CA LYS A 6 0.94 28.81 5.74
C LYS A 6 2.11 28.23 6.52
N LEU A 7 2.97 27.49 5.84
CA LEU A 7 4.23 27.00 6.42
C LEU A 7 5.30 28.08 6.31
N GLN A 8 6.05 28.30 7.38
CA GLN A 8 7.17 29.23 7.36
C GLN A 8 8.29 28.66 6.48
N GLY A 9 8.91 29.47 5.63
CA GLY A 9 9.97 29.03 4.72
C GLY A 9 9.49 28.31 3.45
N ILE A 10 8.18 28.16 3.25
CA ILE A 10 7.60 27.62 2.01
C ILE A 10 6.72 28.70 1.37
N ALA A 11 6.82 28.86 0.05
CA ALA A 11 6.04 29.84 -0.68
C ALA A 11 4.56 29.40 -0.78
N GLY A 12 3.64 30.33 -0.55
CA GLY A 12 2.20 30.13 -0.74
C GLY A 12 1.45 29.55 0.46
N HIS A 13 0.13 29.50 0.31
CA HIS A 13 -0.76 28.79 1.22
C HIS A 13 -0.91 27.35 0.71
N GLN A 14 -0.66 26.38 1.60
CA GLN A 14 -0.75 24.97 1.26
C GLN A 14 -2.09 24.40 1.74
N GLU A 15 -2.60 23.39 1.05
CA GLU A 15 -3.81 22.69 1.51
C GLU A 15 -3.51 21.93 2.80
N GLY A 16 -4.33 22.17 3.82
CA GLY A 16 -4.24 21.57 5.14
C GLY A 16 -5.20 20.39 5.26
N THR A 17 -4.64 19.21 5.53
CA THR A 17 -5.39 18.00 5.84
C THR A 17 -5.64 17.94 7.35
N PRO A 18 -6.89 17.74 7.80
CA PRO A 18 -7.18 17.47 9.20
C PRO A 18 -6.41 16.25 9.70
N THR A 19 -5.84 16.37 10.89
CA THR A 19 -5.01 15.32 11.50
C THR A 19 -5.76 13.99 11.67
N LYS A 20 -7.08 14.02 11.85
CA LYS A 20 -7.94 12.82 11.87
C LYS A 20 -7.97 12.00 10.57
N ASN A 21 -7.64 12.62 9.44
CA ASN A 21 -7.65 11.99 8.12
C ASN A 21 -6.28 11.40 7.73
N LEU A 22 -5.26 11.55 8.58
CA LEU A 22 -3.93 11.01 8.33
C LEU A 22 -3.96 9.48 8.38
N LYS A 23 -3.16 8.88 7.49
CA LYS A 23 -2.92 7.44 7.42
C LYS A 23 -1.46 7.14 7.74
N ILE A 24 -1.21 5.90 8.15
CA ILE A 24 0.15 5.38 8.32
C ILE A 24 0.81 5.37 6.93
N GLY A 25 2.01 5.93 6.82
CA GLY A 25 2.75 6.13 5.57
C GLY A 25 2.60 7.54 4.97
N ASP A 26 1.72 8.40 5.49
CA ASP A 26 1.61 9.78 5.03
C ASP A 26 2.88 10.58 5.40
N VAL A 27 3.30 11.48 4.51
CA VAL A 27 4.43 12.38 4.75
C VAL A 27 3.92 13.77 5.08
N ILE A 28 4.16 14.19 6.31
CA ILE A 28 3.84 15.53 6.80
C ILE A 28 4.99 16.46 6.49
N VAL A 29 4.65 17.63 5.94
CA VAL A 29 5.58 18.73 5.69
C VAL A 29 5.47 19.76 6.82
N TRP A 30 6.61 20.11 7.40
CA TRP A 30 6.74 21.13 8.43
C TRP A 30 7.37 22.40 7.85
N ASN A 31 7.54 23.40 8.71
CA ASN A 31 8.25 24.63 8.36
C ASN A 31 9.64 24.33 7.78
N PHE A 32 10.13 25.22 6.91
CA PHE A 32 11.42 25.12 6.21
C PHE A 32 11.57 23.89 5.31
N GLY A 33 10.48 23.17 5.02
CA GLY A 33 10.52 21.99 4.14
C GLY A 33 10.89 20.69 4.85
N TYR A 34 10.99 20.69 6.18
CA TYR A 34 11.25 19.48 6.95
C TYR A 34 10.14 18.45 6.75
N LYS A 35 10.50 17.18 6.56
CA LYS A 35 9.54 16.10 6.28
C LYS A 35 9.54 15.05 7.38
N SER A 36 8.37 14.52 7.69
CA SER A 36 8.24 13.37 8.60
C SER A 36 7.19 12.39 8.11
N GLU A 37 7.49 11.11 8.21
CA GLU A 37 6.58 10.01 7.88
C GLU A 37 5.78 9.56 9.11
N VAL A 38 4.49 9.32 8.93
CA VAL A 38 3.63 8.76 9.97
C VAL A 38 3.86 7.24 10.05
N VAL A 39 4.48 6.78 11.13
CA VAL A 39 4.73 5.35 11.37
C VAL A 39 3.60 4.70 12.15
N GLU A 40 3.02 5.41 13.12
CA GLU A 40 1.99 4.87 14.01
C GLU A 40 1.00 5.97 14.42
N ILE A 41 -0.26 5.57 14.64
CA ILE A 41 -1.35 6.48 15.03
C ILE A 41 -2.05 5.90 16.26
N ASN A 42 -1.95 6.60 17.39
CA ASN A 42 -2.55 6.23 18.66
C ASN A 42 -3.60 7.27 19.09
N PRO A 43 -4.89 7.06 18.75
CA PRO A 43 -5.97 7.96 19.17
C PRO A 43 -6.26 7.83 20.67
N SER A 44 -6.57 8.95 21.32
CA SER A 44 -7.04 8.96 22.72
C SER A 44 -8.46 8.42 22.84
N LYS A 45 -8.83 7.91 24.04
CA LYS A 45 -10.19 7.40 24.33
C LYS A 45 -11.32 8.39 24.03
N THR A 46 -11.04 9.69 24.08
CA THR A 46 -12.01 10.76 23.79
C THR A 46 -11.98 11.23 22.34
N GLY A 47 -11.08 10.71 21.48
CA GLY A 47 -10.94 11.08 20.07
C GLY A 47 -10.46 12.51 19.80
N LYS A 48 -10.39 13.37 20.81
CA LYS A 48 -10.00 14.79 20.69
C LYS A 48 -8.52 14.97 20.37
N THR A 49 -7.68 14.06 20.87
CA THR A 49 -6.23 14.08 20.65
C THR A 49 -5.75 12.77 20.06
N ILE A 50 -4.77 12.86 19.18
CA ILE A 50 -4.16 11.73 18.50
C ILE A 50 -2.64 11.86 18.69
N THR A 51 -1.99 10.79 19.13
CA THR A 51 -0.54 10.71 19.28
C THR A 51 0.03 10.00 18.05
N PHE A 52 0.88 10.68 17.29
CA PHE A 52 1.54 10.13 16.11
C PHE A 52 2.99 9.80 16.42
N MET A 53 3.46 8.65 15.99
CA MET A 53 4.89 8.36 15.93
C MET A 53 5.40 8.81 14.56
N LEU A 54 6.24 9.84 14.55
CA LEU A 54 6.73 10.48 13.35
C LEU A 54 8.20 10.16 13.16
N LYS A 55 8.56 9.61 12.01
CA LYS A 55 9.95 9.40 11.60
C LYS A 55 10.43 10.61 10.83
N SER A 56 11.45 11.30 11.32
CA SER A 56 12.06 12.41 10.57
C SER A 56 12.87 11.90 9.39
N PHE A 57 12.73 12.51 8.21
CA PHE A 57 13.55 12.18 7.05
C PHE A 57 15.01 12.63 7.19
N GLU A 58 15.27 13.63 8.03
CA GLU A 58 16.62 14.20 8.17
C GLU A 58 17.51 13.36 9.08
N ASN A 59 16.98 12.98 10.23
CA ASN A 59 17.76 12.33 11.28
C ASN A 59 17.38 10.85 11.44
N GLY A 60 16.34 10.37 10.75
CA GLY A 60 15.81 9.01 10.90
C GLY A 60 15.14 8.72 12.25
N GLU A 61 15.18 9.65 13.20
CA GLU A 61 14.63 9.49 14.54
C GLU A 61 13.10 9.40 14.53
N ILE A 62 12.56 8.48 15.33
CA ILE A 62 11.13 8.32 15.55
C ILE A 62 10.77 9.03 16.87
N LYS A 63 9.90 10.04 16.79
CA LYS A 63 9.46 10.81 17.95
C LYS A 63 7.93 10.82 18.07
N PRO A 64 7.38 10.65 19.29
CA PRO A 64 5.96 10.83 19.53
C PRO A 64 5.59 12.31 19.46
N ARG A 65 4.48 12.63 18.78
CA ARG A 65 3.89 13.97 18.74
C ARG A 65 2.38 13.88 18.97
N LYS A 66 1.89 14.56 20.00
CA LYS A 66 0.47 14.66 20.31
C LYS A 66 -0.14 15.87 19.59
N MET A 67 -1.23 15.65 18.85
CA MET A 67 -1.95 16.69 18.10
C MET A 67 -3.45 16.59 18.35
N GLY A 68 -4.17 17.71 18.19
CA GLY A 68 -5.63 17.70 18.18
C GLY A 68 -6.17 17.13 16.87
N ALA A 69 -7.30 16.42 16.92
CA ALA A 69 -7.86 15.73 15.76
C ALA A 69 -8.23 16.68 14.60
N ASP A 70 -8.65 17.91 14.90
CA ASP A 70 -9.01 18.93 13.92
C ASP A 70 -7.85 19.85 13.52
N ARG A 71 -6.63 19.59 14.03
CA ARG A 71 -5.45 20.36 13.62
C ARG A 71 -5.17 20.13 12.14
N LEU A 72 -5.00 21.20 11.37
CA LEU A 72 -4.61 21.11 9.97
C LEU A 72 -3.09 20.91 9.86
N VAL A 73 -2.68 19.93 9.07
CA VAL A 73 -1.28 19.68 8.71
C VAL A 73 -1.15 19.58 7.20
N VAL A 74 -0.02 20.01 6.66
CA VAL A 74 0.24 19.87 5.22
C VAL A 74 0.80 18.48 5.00
N VAL A 75 0.10 17.69 4.20
CA VAL A 75 0.57 16.38 3.77
C VAL A 75 1.09 16.54 2.37
N GLU A 76 2.33 16.12 2.14
CA GLU A 76 2.83 15.97 0.78
C GLU A 76 2.02 14.85 0.15
N SER A 77 1.16 15.22 -0.79
CA SER A 77 0.46 14.25 -1.63
C SER A 77 1.52 13.54 -2.46
N ARG A 78 2.11 12.47 -1.92
CA ARG A 78 2.64 11.41 -2.77
C ARG A 78 1.43 10.95 -3.55
N GLU A 79 1.47 11.13 -4.88
CA GLU A 79 0.55 10.40 -5.74
C GLU A 79 0.50 8.97 -5.20
N PRO A 80 -0.70 8.40 -4.95
CA PRO A 80 -0.81 7.07 -4.37
C PRO A 80 0.12 6.19 -5.20
N GLU A 81 1.13 5.60 -4.55
CA GLU A 81 2.14 4.82 -5.27
C GLU A 81 1.35 3.90 -6.18
N LYS A 82 1.47 4.13 -7.50
CA LYS A 82 0.79 3.31 -8.50
C LYS A 82 1.02 1.87 -8.06
N PRO A 83 -0.03 1.03 -8.00
CA PRO A 83 0.14 -0.34 -7.53
C PRO A 83 1.34 -0.91 -8.27
N LYS A 84 2.37 -1.33 -7.51
CA LYS A 84 3.68 -1.71 -8.06
C LYS A 84 3.59 -2.82 -9.11
N ASN A 85 2.44 -3.51 -9.21
CA ASN A 85 2.13 -4.51 -10.21
C ASN A 85 0.89 -4.14 -11.04
N GLU A 86 1.05 -4.18 -12.36
CA GLU A 86 -0.02 -3.96 -13.34
C GLU A 86 -1.18 -4.97 -13.22
N ILE A 87 -0.88 -6.16 -12.69
CA ILE A 87 -1.84 -7.24 -12.43
C ILE A 87 -2.90 -6.84 -11.40
N ASP A 88 -2.52 -6.18 -10.30
CA ASP A 88 -3.47 -5.69 -9.28
C ASP A 88 -4.45 -4.67 -9.84
N ARG A 89 -3.93 -3.80 -10.71
CA ARG A 89 -4.72 -2.79 -11.40
C ARG A 89 -5.70 -3.45 -12.36
N ALA A 90 -5.27 -4.44 -13.13
CA ALA A 90 -6.13 -5.17 -14.04
C ALA A 90 -7.28 -5.90 -13.31
N ILE A 91 -7.00 -6.53 -12.17
CA ILE A 91 -8.03 -7.18 -11.34
C ILE A 91 -9.03 -6.16 -10.77
N SER A 92 -8.55 -4.97 -10.40
CA SER A 92 -9.37 -3.91 -9.81
C SER A 92 -10.23 -3.16 -10.84
N GLU A 93 -9.68 -2.91 -12.03
CA GLU A 93 -10.35 -2.23 -13.15
C GLU A 93 -11.16 -3.19 -14.04
N ARG A 94 -11.28 -4.48 -13.66
CA ARG A 94 -12.00 -5.48 -14.46
C ARG A 94 -13.46 -5.08 -14.68
N LYS A 95 -13.97 -5.37 -15.87
CA LYS A 95 -15.39 -5.18 -16.18
C LYS A 95 -16.19 -6.31 -15.54
N ASN A 96 -17.16 -5.98 -14.70
CA ASN A 96 -18.11 -6.99 -14.22
C ASN A 96 -19.09 -7.32 -15.35
N THR A 97 -19.07 -8.56 -15.80
CA THR A 97 -20.02 -9.07 -16.79
C THR A 97 -20.98 -10.07 -16.16
N TYR A 98 -22.02 -10.45 -16.91
CA TYR A 98 -22.98 -11.46 -16.46
C TYR A 98 -22.35 -12.88 -16.36
N PHE A 99 -21.16 -13.10 -16.93
CA PHE A 99 -20.45 -14.38 -16.93
C PHE A 99 -19.79 -14.71 -15.58
N GLY A 100 -19.81 -13.76 -14.63
CA GLY A 100 -19.39 -13.97 -13.25
C GLY A 100 -17.91 -13.68 -13.00
N VAL A 101 -17.56 -13.61 -11.70
CA VAL A 101 -16.28 -13.07 -11.22
C VAL A 101 -15.06 -13.80 -11.79
N TYR A 102 -15.13 -15.13 -11.92
CA TYR A 102 -14.02 -15.91 -12.46
C TYR A 102 -13.73 -15.58 -13.93
N SER A 103 -14.77 -15.42 -14.75
CA SER A 103 -14.63 -15.03 -16.15
C SER A 103 -14.05 -13.63 -16.26
N ASP A 104 -14.55 -12.69 -15.46
CA ASP A 104 -14.12 -11.28 -15.48
C ASP A 104 -12.67 -11.12 -15.05
N VAL A 105 -12.25 -11.87 -14.02
CA VAL A 105 -10.85 -11.93 -13.59
C VAL A 105 -9.99 -12.61 -14.66
N GLY A 106 -10.45 -13.70 -15.27
CA GLY A 106 -9.74 -14.37 -16.36
C GLY A 106 -9.46 -13.45 -17.55
N THR A 107 -10.47 -12.74 -18.03
CA THR A 107 -10.33 -11.76 -19.14
C THR A 107 -9.44 -10.58 -18.76
N ALA A 108 -9.45 -10.15 -17.49
CA ALA A 108 -8.56 -9.09 -17.02
C ALA A 108 -7.10 -9.54 -16.99
N LEU A 109 -6.84 -10.82 -16.68
CA LEU A 109 -5.51 -11.39 -16.55
C LEU A 109 -4.92 -11.94 -17.85
N GLU A 110 -5.75 -12.16 -18.88
CA GLU A 110 -5.33 -12.69 -20.21
C GLU A 110 -4.22 -11.85 -20.90
N LYS A 111 -4.08 -10.59 -20.50
CA LYS A 111 -3.06 -9.68 -21.03
C LYS A 111 -1.65 -9.96 -20.52
N PHE A 112 -1.51 -10.74 -19.46
CA PHE A 112 -0.22 -11.04 -18.82
C PHE A 112 0.24 -12.45 -19.20
N THR A 113 1.55 -12.62 -19.25
CA THR A 113 2.16 -13.94 -19.48
C THR A 113 2.04 -14.82 -18.25
N THR A 114 2.10 -16.14 -18.47
CA THR A 114 2.05 -17.13 -17.39
C THR A 114 3.19 -16.94 -16.38
N GLU A 115 4.37 -16.52 -16.85
CA GLU A 115 5.56 -16.27 -16.02
C GLU A 115 5.34 -15.06 -15.09
N GLU A 116 4.83 -13.94 -15.62
CA GLU A 116 4.53 -12.73 -14.83
C GLU A 116 3.47 -13.00 -13.76
N LEU A 117 2.42 -13.76 -14.11
CA LEU A 117 1.39 -14.16 -13.15
C LEU A 117 1.98 -15.07 -12.07
N ALA A 118 2.81 -16.05 -12.45
CA ALA A 118 3.44 -16.97 -11.52
C ALA A 118 4.33 -16.23 -10.50
N GLU A 119 5.20 -15.33 -10.96
CA GLU A 119 6.04 -14.49 -10.09
C GLU A 119 5.19 -13.61 -9.17
N TYR A 120 4.14 -12.99 -9.70
CA TYR A 120 3.20 -12.18 -8.94
C TYR A 120 2.53 -12.97 -7.80
N TYR A 121 2.02 -14.16 -8.10
CA TYR A 121 1.36 -15.01 -7.11
C TYR A 121 2.36 -15.57 -6.09
N LEU A 122 3.55 -15.98 -6.52
CA LEU A 122 4.63 -16.44 -5.63
C LEU A 122 5.07 -15.34 -4.65
N LYS A 123 5.22 -14.11 -5.13
CA LYS A 123 5.59 -12.96 -4.30
C LYS A 123 4.50 -12.57 -3.29
N ARG A 124 3.23 -12.70 -3.69
CA ARG A 124 2.07 -12.25 -2.89
C ARG A 124 1.59 -13.27 -1.87
N PHE A 125 1.58 -14.54 -2.23
CA PHE A 125 1.04 -15.62 -1.40
C PHE A 125 2.12 -16.54 -0.82
N GLY A 126 3.38 -16.35 -1.23
CA GLY A 126 4.50 -17.18 -0.82
C GLY A 126 4.58 -18.49 -1.59
N ASP A 127 5.71 -19.17 -1.43
CA ASP A 127 6.09 -20.37 -2.17
C ASP A 127 5.30 -21.63 -1.72
N GLY A 128 4.55 -21.55 -0.61
CA GLY A 128 4.11 -22.73 0.14
C GLY A 128 3.14 -23.66 -0.57
N GLY A 129 2.24 -23.15 -1.41
CA GLY A 129 1.21 -23.95 -2.07
C GLY A 129 1.60 -24.43 -3.48
N LEU A 130 2.12 -23.51 -4.30
CA LEU A 130 2.41 -23.77 -5.71
C LEU A 130 3.64 -24.68 -5.87
N ARG A 131 4.69 -24.45 -5.07
CA ARG A 131 5.88 -25.28 -5.09
C ARG A 131 5.62 -26.68 -4.59
N TYR A 132 4.90 -26.83 -3.48
CA TYR A 132 4.50 -28.13 -2.97
C TYR A 132 3.70 -28.91 -4.02
N PHE A 133 2.72 -28.26 -4.68
CA PHE A 133 1.95 -28.88 -5.75
C PHE A 133 2.81 -29.33 -6.94
N LEU A 134 3.73 -28.48 -7.41
CA LEU A 134 4.65 -28.81 -8.49
C LEU A 134 5.62 -29.94 -8.12
N GLU A 135 6.19 -29.90 -6.92
CA GLU A 135 7.05 -30.96 -6.37
C GLU A 135 6.30 -32.30 -6.32
N GLN A 136 5.05 -32.30 -5.87
CA GLN A 136 4.21 -33.52 -5.87
C GLN A 136 3.94 -34.05 -7.28
N GLN A 137 3.68 -33.18 -8.26
CA GLN A 137 3.47 -33.63 -9.65
C GLN A 137 4.74 -34.21 -10.27
N ILE A 138 5.91 -33.60 -10.03
CA ILE A 138 7.19 -34.09 -10.52
C ILE A 138 7.52 -35.46 -9.91
N ILE A 139 7.35 -35.61 -8.59
CA ILE A 139 7.56 -36.89 -7.89
C ILE A 139 6.62 -37.97 -8.44
N ALA A 140 5.34 -37.64 -8.62
CA ALA A 140 4.36 -38.58 -9.16
C ALA A 140 4.71 -39.04 -10.58
N ALA A 141 5.21 -38.12 -11.43
CA ALA A 141 5.65 -38.44 -12.78
C ALA A 141 6.89 -39.36 -12.79
N GLU A 142 7.87 -39.12 -11.91
CA GLU A 142 9.07 -39.96 -11.83
C GLU A 142 8.73 -41.37 -11.31
N ILE A 143 7.85 -41.49 -10.31
CA ILE A 143 7.34 -42.79 -9.85
C ILE A 143 6.61 -43.55 -10.97
N ALA A 144 5.81 -42.85 -11.77
CA ALA A 144 5.11 -43.47 -12.89
C ALA A 144 6.07 -43.99 -13.96
N LYS A 145 7.18 -43.28 -14.18
CA LYS A 145 8.24 -43.68 -15.11
C LYS A 145 9.05 -44.87 -14.60
N GLU A 146 9.37 -44.93 -13.30
CA GLU A 146 10.02 -46.10 -12.68
C GLU A 146 9.11 -47.34 -12.69
N LYS A 147 7.79 -47.17 -12.51
CA LYS A 147 6.82 -48.28 -12.59
C LYS A 147 6.54 -48.79 -14.01
N ALA A 148 6.90 -48.00 -15.03
CA ALA A 148 6.73 -48.37 -16.43
C ALA A 148 7.92 -49.17 -17.00
N TYR A 149 8.99 -49.34 -16.22
CA TYR A 149 10.13 -50.24 -16.47
C TYR A 149 9.96 -51.55 -15.68
#